data_AF-A0A0K8Q6P9-F1
#
_entry.id   AF-A0A0K8Q6P9-F1
#
_cell.length_a   1.000
_cell.length_b   1.000
_cell.length_c   1.000
_cell.angle_alpha   90.00
_cell.angle_beta   90.00
_cell.angle_gamma   90.00
#
_symmetry.space_group_name_H-M   'P 1'
#
loop_
_entity.id
_entity.type
_entity.pdbx_description
1 polymer ?
#
loop_
_entity_poly.entity_id
_entity_poly.type
_entity_poly.pdbx_seq_one_letter_code
_entity_poly.pdbx_strand_id
1 'polypeptide(L)'
;MCGAISQYNSTEPTPGPRNLMQAIGKQLTLKGFLVSGYWQYMAEFVETMSRWLADGTIRYDETVVDGLENAPQAFMDLLDGANTGKMLVRI
;
A
#
# COMPACT_ATOMS: atom_id res chain seq x y z
N MET A 1 -2.31 20.04 -6.39
CA MET A 1 -2.55 20.57 -5.02
C MET A 1 -1.90 21.93 -4.94
N CYS A 2 -2.62 22.96 -4.49
CA CYS A 2 -2.08 24.31 -4.31
C CYS A 2 -2.76 24.99 -3.12
N GLY A 3 -2.08 25.97 -2.54
CA GLY A 3 -2.58 26.74 -1.40
C GLY A 3 -2.49 26.00 -0.06
N ALA A 4 -2.30 26.78 1.00
CA ALA A 4 -2.47 26.42 2.42
C ALA A 4 -2.10 27.65 3.26
N ILE A 5 -2.47 28.83 2.77
CA ILE A 5 -2.09 30.12 3.35
C ILE A 5 -2.60 30.28 4.78
N SER A 6 -3.74 29.65 5.11
CA SER A 6 -4.28 29.58 6.47
C SER A 6 -3.34 28.88 7.46
N GLN A 7 -2.44 28.02 6.98
CA GLN A 7 -1.46 27.32 7.83
C GLN A 7 -0.23 28.17 8.15
N TYR A 8 0.04 29.26 7.43
CA TYR A 8 1.29 30.03 7.60
C TYR A 8 1.41 30.68 8.97
N ASN A 9 0.27 31.09 9.53
CA ASN A 9 0.19 31.78 10.82
C ASN A 9 -0.37 30.86 11.92
N SER A 10 -0.47 29.55 11.68
CA SER A 10 -0.96 28.61 12.68
C SER A 10 0.03 28.51 13.84
N THR A 11 -0.41 28.85 15.04
CA THR A 11 0.36 28.72 16.29
C THR A 11 0.20 27.33 16.92
N GLU A 12 -0.76 26.55 16.44
CA GLU A 12 -1.06 25.18 16.88
C GLU A 12 -1.04 24.21 15.68
N PRO A 13 -0.78 22.91 15.91
CA PRO A 13 -0.78 21.93 14.84
C PRO A 13 -2.15 21.83 14.14
N THR A 14 -2.18 22.06 12.83
CA THR A 14 -3.41 21.94 12.04
C THR A 14 -3.86 20.47 11.95
N PRO A 15 -5.18 20.17 12.01
CA PRO A 15 -5.69 18.82 11.79
C PRO A 15 -5.26 18.25 10.44
N GLY A 16 -4.92 16.95 10.42
CA GLY A 16 -4.42 16.23 9.25
C GLY A 16 -2.90 16.05 9.23
N PRO A 17 -2.32 15.54 8.12
CA PRO A 17 -0.88 15.32 8.03
C PRO A 17 -0.13 16.66 8.03
N ARG A 18 0.69 16.87 9.07
CA ARG A 18 1.43 18.13 9.30
C ARG A 18 2.45 18.47 8.21
N ASN A 19 2.75 17.54 7.31
CA ASN A 19 3.74 17.66 6.24
C ASN A 19 3.13 17.90 4.84
N LEU A 20 1.81 18.09 4.69
CA LEU A 20 1.20 18.34 3.38
C LEU A 20 1.73 19.62 2.70
N MET A 21 2.14 20.62 3.49
CA MET A 21 2.85 21.80 2.97
C MET A 21 4.10 21.44 2.17
N GLN A 22 4.81 20.37 2.54
CA GLN A 22 5.99 19.93 1.77
C GLN A 22 5.61 19.44 0.37
N ALA A 23 4.43 18.85 0.21
CA ALA A 23 3.97 18.40 -1.10
C ALA A 23 3.61 19.59 -2.01
N ILE A 24 3.28 20.76 -1.46
CA ILE A 24 3.14 22.01 -2.23
C ILE A 24 4.52 22.58 -2.57
N GLY A 25 5.39 22.74 -1.56
CA GLY A 25 6.73 23.33 -1.75
C GLY A 25 7.61 22.53 -2.71
N LYS A 26 7.47 21.20 -2.73
CA LYS A 26 8.16 20.28 -3.65
C LYS A 26 7.35 19.96 -4.91
N GLN A 27 6.19 20.57 -5.09
CA GLN A 27 5.30 20.33 -6.24
C GLN A 27 5.00 18.85 -6.49
N LEU A 28 4.76 18.08 -5.43
CA LEU A 28 4.50 16.64 -5.52
C LEU A 28 3.11 16.36 -6.11
N THR A 29 3.01 15.25 -6.84
CA THR A 29 1.74 14.68 -7.26
C THR A 29 1.24 13.69 -6.21
N LEU A 30 0.09 13.98 -5.60
CA LEU A 30 -0.61 13.07 -4.71
C LEU A 30 -1.82 12.50 -5.46
N LYS A 31 -1.79 11.22 -5.81
CA LYS A 31 -2.84 10.54 -6.57
C LYS A 31 -3.18 9.20 -5.93
N GLY A 32 -4.39 9.09 -5.41
CA GLY A 32 -4.95 7.78 -5.02
C GLY A 32 -5.29 6.95 -6.25
N PHE A 33 -5.26 5.63 -6.10
CA PHE A 33 -5.72 4.70 -7.13
C PHE A 33 -6.32 3.45 -6.49
N LEU A 34 -7.14 2.75 -7.28
CA LEU A 34 -7.69 1.43 -6.93
C LEU A 34 -7.37 0.48 -8.08
N VAL A 35 -6.95 -0.75 -7.76
CA VAL A 35 -6.62 -1.77 -8.77
C VAL A 35 -7.78 -2.03 -9.73
N SER A 36 -9.02 -1.88 -9.25
CA SER A 36 -10.22 -2.05 -10.07
C SER A 36 -10.35 -1.07 -11.23
N GLY A 37 -9.70 0.10 -11.15
CA GLY A 37 -9.65 1.07 -12.25
C GLY A 37 -8.64 0.72 -13.35
N TYR A 38 -7.89 -0.37 -13.20
CA TYR A 38 -6.79 -0.78 -14.06
C TYR A 38 -6.94 -2.22 -14.58
N TRP A 39 -8.12 -2.83 -14.45
CA TRP A 39 -8.37 -4.20 -14.91
C TRP A 39 -8.08 -4.43 -16.40
N GLN A 40 -8.13 -3.39 -17.24
CA GLN A 40 -7.73 -3.44 -18.64
C GLN A 40 -6.27 -3.89 -18.84
N TYR A 41 -5.40 -3.71 -17.84
CA TYR A 41 -4.00 -4.13 -17.89
C TYR A 41 -3.77 -5.54 -17.32
N MET A 42 -4.82 -6.22 -16.84
CA MET A 42 -4.67 -7.50 -16.13
C MET A 42 -4.01 -8.58 -16.99
N ALA A 43 -4.40 -8.71 -18.26
CA ALA A 43 -3.85 -9.73 -19.15
C ALA A 43 -2.33 -9.53 -19.37
N GLU A 44 -1.92 -8.30 -19.68
CA GLU A 44 -0.51 -7.94 -19.86
C GLU A 44 0.29 -8.11 -18.57
N PHE A 45 -0.30 -7.72 -17.43
CA PHE A 45 0.31 -7.88 -16.12
C PHE A 45 0.57 -9.36 -15.80
N VAL A 46 -0.42 -10.23 -16.01
CA VAL A 46 -0.28 -11.67 -15.77
C VAL A 46 0.82 -12.25 -16.66
N GLU A 47 0.81 -11.97 -17.96
CA GLU A 47 1.85 -12.47 -18.88
C GLU A 47 3.26 -12.06 -18.42
N THR A 48 3.42 -10.79 -18.07
CA THR A 48 4.73 -10.23 -17.72
C THR A 48 5.20 -10.70 -16.35
N MET A 49 4.34 -10.62 -15.33
CA MET A 49 4.68 -11.06 -13.98
C MET A 49 4.96 -12.56 -13.89
N SER A 50 4.20 -13.39 -14.60
CA SER A 50 4.44 -14.84 -14.60
C SER A 50 5.83 -15.18 -15.13
N ARG A 51 6.30 -14.48 -16.16
CA ARG A 51 7.69 -14.64 -16.66
C ARG A 51 8.71 -14.23 -15.61
N TRP A 52 8.56 -13.04 -15.02
CA TRP A 52 9.49 -12.53 -14.01
C TRP A 52 9.54 -13.34 -12.72
N LEU A 53 8.44 -13.99 -12.35
CA LEU A 53 8.40 -14.93 -11.24
C LEU A 53 9.13 -16.24 -11.61
N ALA A 54 8.90 -16.76 -12.81
CA ALA A 54 9.50 -18.02 -13.27
C ALA A 54 11.02 -17.90 -13.47
N ASP A 55 11.51 -16.77 -13.99
CA ASP A 55 12.93 -16.52 -14.21
C ASP A 55 13.67 -15.95 -12.98
N GLY A 56 12.94 -15.64 -11.90
CA GLY A 56 13.49 -15.14 -10.65
C GLY A 56 13.89 -13.66 -10.65
N THR A 57 13.53 -12.91 -11.68
CA THR A 57 13.65 -11.44 -11.72
C THR A 57 12.89 -10.80 -10.56
N ILE A 58 11.71 -11.35 -10.24
CA ILE A 58 10.93 -10.96 -9.06
C ILE A 58 10.88 -12.12 -8.08
N ARG A 59 11.15 -11.80 -6.82
CA ARG A 59 10.95 -12.67 -5.66
C ARG A 59 9.86 -12.08 -4.79
N TYR A 60 9.15 -12.95 -4.08
CA TYR A 60 8.09 -12.56 -3.17
C TYR A 60 8.22 -13.36 -1.87
N ASP A 61 7.83 -12.73 -0.77
CA ASP A 61 7.78 -13.34 0.54
C ASP A 61 6.32 -13.50 0.97
N GLU A 62 6.03 -14.55 1.72
CA GLU A 62 4.72 -14.83 2.28
C GLU A 62 4.86 -15.27 3.74
N THR A 63 3.91 -14.84 4.56
CA THR A 63 3.68 -15.39 5.89
C THR A 63 2.41 -16.23 5.79
N VAL A 64 2.53 -17.54 6.03
CA VAL A 64 1.40 -18.47 5.88
C VAL A 64 0.99 -19.03 7.23
N VAL A 65 -0.28 -18.85 7.57
CA VAL A 65 -0.92 -19.39 8.77
C VAL A 65 -1.82 -20.55 8.38
N ASP A 66 -1.70 -21.68 9.07
CA ASP A 66 -2.55 -22.86 8.85
C ASP A 66 -3.86 -22.79 9.61
N GLY A 67 -4.95 -23.24 9.00
CA GLY A 67 -6.27 -23.37 9.62
C GLY A 67 -7.11 -22.10 9.51
N LEU A 68 -8.35 -22.27 9.03
CA LEU A 68 -9.31 -21.16 8.90
C LEU A 68 -9.65 -20.54 10.27
N GLU A 69 -9.63 -21.36 11.32
CA GLU A 69 -9.82 -20.95 12.71
C GLU A 69 -8.81 -19.88 13.16
N ASN A 70 -7.64 -19.83 12.54
CA ASN A 70 -6.59 -18.85 12.85
C ASN A 70 -6.71 -17.56 12.03
N ALA A 71 -7.66 -17.47 11.09
CA ALA A 71 -7.86 -16.28 10.27
C ALA A 71 -8.10 -14.98 11.08
N PRO A 72 -8.85 -14.97 12.20
CA PRO A 72 -8.99 -13.77 13.02
C PRO A 72 -7.65 -13.28 13.57
N GLN A 73 -6.80 -14.19 14.07
CA GLN A 73 -5.48 -13.84 14.59
C GLN A 73 -4.56 -13.37 13.46
N ALA A 74 -4.53 -14.09 12.33
CA ALA A 74 -3.74 -13.70 11.17
C ALA A 74 -4.10 -12.30 10.64
N PHE A 75 -5.37 -11.91 10.73
CA PHE A 75 -5.80 -10.55 10.37
C PHE A 75 -5.33 -9.49 11.37
N MET A 76 -5.35 -9.77 12.68
CA MET A 76 -4.80 -8.86 13.69
C MET A 76 -3.29 -8.70 13.50
N ASP A 77 -2.57 -9.81 13.29
CA ASP A 77 -1.13 -9.83 13.04
C ASP A 77 -0.74 -9.03 11.78
N LEU A 78 -1.58 -9.06 10.74
CA LEU A 78 -1.41 -8.23 9.53
C LEU A 78 -1.48 -6.72 9.85
N LEU A 79 -2.40 -6.31 10.72
CA LEU A 79 -2.57 -4.90 11.10
C LEU A 79 -1.48 -4.43 12.07
N ASP A 80 -0.97 -5.33 12.91
CA ASP A 80 0.13 -5.08 13.84
C ASP A 80 1.52 -5.17 13.16
N GLY A 81 1.58 -5.57 11.88
CA GLY A 81 2.79 -5.64 11.08
C GLY A 81 3.70 -6.83 11.41
N ALA A 82 3.14 -7.93 11.92
CA ALA A 82 3.89 -9.12 12.30
C ALA A 82 4.28 -10.02 11.11
N ASN A 83 3.68 -9.84 9.93
CA ASN A 83 3.99 -10.61 8.72
C ASN A 83 5.20 -10.06 7.96
N THR A 84 6.02 -10.98 7.42
CA THR A 84 6.95 -10.68 6.32
C THR A 84 6.25 -11.01 5.00
N GLY A 85 6.16 -10.03 4.10
CA GLY A 85 5.51 -10.22 2.81
C GLY A 85 3.99 -10.41 2.92
N LYS A 86 3.37 -11.19 2.04
CA LYS A 86 1.91 -11.36 2.01
C LYS A 86 1.43 -12.31 3.11
N MET A 87 0.48 -11.87 3.94
CA MET A 87 -0.22 -12.74 4.89
C MET A 87 -1.23 -13.64 4.16
N LEU A 88 -1.17 -14.94 4.39
CA LEU A 88 -2.07 -15.95 3.82
C LEU A 88 -2.58 -16.89 4.91
N VAL A 89 -3.83 -17.34 4.76
CA VAL A 89 -4.40 -18.42 5.56
C VAL A 89 -4.60 -19.63 4.66
N ARG A 90 -3.97 -20.75 5.01
CA ARG A 90 -4.10 -22.04 4.32
C ARG A 90 -5.21 -22.86 4.99
N ILE A 91 -6.10 -23.41 4.17
CA ILE A 91 -7.27 -24.21 4.57
C ILE A 91 -7.00 -25.68 4.27
#